data_AF-M2BYS1-F1
#
_entry.id   AF-M2BYS1-F1
#
_cell.length_a   1.000
_cell.length_b   1.000
_cell.length_c   1.000
_cell.angle_alpha   90.00
_cell.angle_beta   90.00
_cell.angle_gamma   90.00
#
_symmetry.space_group_name_H-M   'P 1'
#
loop_
_entity.id
_entity.type
_entity.pdbx_description
1 polymer ?
#
loop_
_entity_poly.entity_id
_entity_poly.type
_entity_poly.pdbx_seq_one_letter_code
_entity_poly.pdbx_strand_id
1 'polypeptide(L)' 'TNIILDLVQDREPYSENASRIINSCITGENRGYISSHSLVDLFFILRKDKTVEERKALILNLCKFFTIIPEEFLRL' A
#
# COMPACT_ATOMS: atom_id res chain seq x y z
N THR A 1 3.55 -4.99 -1.36
CA THR A 1 2.43 -4.87 -2.35
C THR A 1 1.17 -5.62 -1.95
N ASN A 2 1.18 -6.96 -1.80
CA ASN A 2 -0.05 -7.76 -1.67
C ASN A 2 -0.98 -7.37 -0.50
N ILE A 3 -0.46 -7.10 0.70
CA ILE A 3 -1.28 -6.70 1.86
C ILE A 3 -2.19 -5.50 1.51
N ILE A 4 -1.68 -4.51 0.77
CA ILE A 4 -2.47 -3.34 0.38
C ILE A 4 -3.52 -3.72 -0.68
N LEU A 5 -3.18 -4.61 -1.62
CA LEU A 5 -4.14 -5.11 -2.61
C LEU A 5 -5.25 -5.94 -1.95
N ASP A 6 -4.91 -6.75 -0.97
CA ASP A 6 -5.86 -7.61 -0.26
C ASP A 6 -6.90 -6.78 0.50
N LEU A 7 -6.48 -5.65 1.09
CA LEU A 7 -7.38 -4.66 1.68
C LEU A 7 -8.21 -3.92 0.62
N VAL A 8 -7.57 -3.41 -0.43
CA VAL A 8 -8.20 -2.48 -1.37
C VAL A 8 -9.18 -3.16 -2.34
N GLN A 9 -9.02 -4.46 -2.55
CA GLN A 9 -9.84 -5.26 -3.47
C GLN A 9 -10.63 -6.35 -2.74
N ASP A 10 -10.67 -6.34 -1.41
CA ASP A 10 -11.38 -7.32 -0.59
C ASP A 10 -11.06 -8.77 -0.97
N ARG A 11 -9.75 -9.08 -1.12
CA ARG A 11 -9.31 -10.40 -1.58
C ARG A 11 -9.38 -11.41 -0.45
N GLU A 12 -10.33 -12.33 -0.53
CA GLU A 12 -10.41 -13.46 0.37
C GLU A 12 -9.32 -14.52 0.08
N PRO A 13 -8.78 -15.19 1.12
CA PRO A 13 -9.17 -15.13 2.54
C PRO A 13 -8.42 -14.08 3.38
N TYR A 14 -7.72 -13.12 2.74
CA TYR A 14 -6.73 -12.28 3.41
C TYR A 14 -7.20 -10.86 3.73
N SER A 15 -8.37 -10.45 3.24
CA SER A 15 -8.90 -9.08 3.42
C SER A 15 -8.94 -8.68 4.90
N GLU A 16 -9.46 -9.53 5.78
CA GLU A 16 -9.56 -9.22 7.20
C GLU A 16 -8.18 -9.05 7.85
N ASN A 17 -7.24 -9.94 7.55
CA ASN A 17 -5.87 -9.84 8.09
C ASN A 17 -5.15 -8.60 7.57
N ALA A 18 -5.33 -8.27 6.29
CA ALA A 18 -4.79 -7.06 5.69
C ALA A 18 -5.34 -5.80 6.36
N SER A 19 -6.66 -5.75 6.61
CA SER A 19 -7.31 -4.66 7.34
C SER A 19 -6.71 -4.47 8.73
N ARG A 20 -6.52 -5.55 9.50
CA ARG A 20 -5.91 -5.51 10.84
C ARG A 20 -4.47 -4.96 10.80
N ILE A 21 -3.65 -5.44 9.86
CA ILE A 21 -2.27 -4.96 9.70
C ILE A 21 -2.23 -3.47 9.38
N ILE A 22 -3.00 -3.03 8.38
CA ILE A 22 -3.02 -1.64 7.94
C ILE A 22 -3.56 -0.73 9.04
N ASN A 23 -4.62 -1.13 9.75
CA ASN A 23 -5.15 -0.37 10.87
C ASN A 23 -4.13 -0.22 12.00
N SER A 24 -3.37 -1.27 12.35
CA SER A 24 -2.32 -1.16 13.37
C SER A 24 -1.24 -0.13 13.02
N CYS A 25 -0.98 0.08 11.72
CA CYS A 25 -0.06 1.13 11.26
C CYS A 25 -0.70 2.53 11.34
N ILE A 26 -1.97 2.65 10.97
CA ILE A 26 -2.72 3.93 11.01
C ILE A 26 -2.95 4.41 12.44
N THR A 27 -3.20 3.50 13.39
CA THR A 27 -3.39 3.83 14.81
C THR A 27 -2.08 4.09 15.56
N GLY A 28 -0.93 3.83 14.91
CA GLY A 28 0.40 4.03 15.50
C GLY A 28 0.84 2.90 16.45
N GLU A 29 0.10 1.79 16.51
CA GLU A 29 0.51 0.59 17.24
C GLU A 29 1.78 -0.03 16.64
N ASN A 30 1.90 0.01 15.30
CA ASN A 30 3.06 -0.45 14.56
C ASN A 30 3.58 0.63 13.61
N ARG A 31 4.89 0.59 13.30
CA ARG A 31 5.46 1.43 12.24
C ARG A 31 5.25 0.79 10.88
N GLY A 32 4.56 1.49 9.98
CA GLY A 32 4.35 1.07 8.61
C GLY A 32 5.44 1.58 7.66
N TYR A 33 6.04 0.66 6.88
CA TYR A 33 7.00 0.99 5.83
C TYR A 33 6.53 0.45 4.47
N ILE A 34 6.71 1.22 3.41
CA ILE A 34 6.39 0.82 2.04
C ILE A 34 7.58 1.15 1.14
N SER A 35 8.04 0.19 0.32
CA SER A 35 9.03 0.49 -0.73
C SER A 35 8.43 1.47 -1.76
N SER A 36 9.21 2.43 -2.24
CA SER A 36 8.81 3.34 -3.31
C SER A 36 8.33 2.58 -4.57
N HIS A 37 8.95 1.43 -4.87
CA HIS A 37 8.55 0.59 -5.99
C HIS A 37 7.17 -0.04 -5.79
N SER A 38 6.82 -0.43 -4.56
CA SER A 38 5.48 -0.95 -4.25
C SER A 38 4.37 0.07 -4.54
N LEU A 39 4.63 1.38 -4.43
CA LEU A 39 3.65 2.40 -4.80
C LEU A 39 3.39 2.42 -6.32
N VAL A 40 4.44 2.23 -7.12
CA VAL A 40 4.35 2.13 -8.59
C VAL A 40 3.56 0.89 -8.98
N ASP A 41 3.87 -0.25 -8.35
CA ASP A 41 3.14 -1.51 -8.57
C ASP A 41 1.65 -1.36 -8.27
N LEU A 42 1.31 -0.79 -7.12
CA LEU A 42 -0.08 -0.55 -6.72
C LEU A 42 -0.79 0.35 -7.75
N PHE A 43 -0.14 1.45 -8.15
CA PHE A 43 -0.70 2.35 -9.14
C PHE A 43 -0.93 1.65 -10.49
N PHE A 44 -0.02 0.77 -10.89
CA PHE A 44 -0.15 0.04 -12.14
C PHE A 44 -1.22 -1.06 -12.03
N ILE A 45 -1.17 -1.91 -11.01
CA ILE A 45 -2.08 -3.06 -10.84
C ILE A 45 -3.54 -2.61 -10.74
N LEU A 46 -3.82 -1.59 -9.91
CA LEU A 46 -5.17 -1.10 -9.66
C LEU A 46 -5.82 -0.40 -10.86
N ARG A 47 -5.09 -0.17 -11.97
CA ARG A 47 -5.68 0.45 -13.19
C ARG A 47 -6.81 -0.37 -13.80
N LYS A 48 -6.88 -1.67 -13.46
CA LYS A 48 -7.92 -2.58 -13.95
C LYS A 48 -9.28 -2.28 -13.34
N ASP A 49 -9.28 -1.82 -12.09
CA ASP A 49 -10.48 -1.76 -11.25
C ASP A 49 -10.73 -0.36 -10.64
N LYS A 50 -9.80 0.59 -10.83
CA LYS A 50 -9.85 1.94 -10.25
C LYS A 50 -9.43 3.03 -11.22
N THR A 51 -10.06 4.19 -11.09
CA THR A 51 -9.72 5.40 -11.86
C THR A 51 -8.33 5.92 -11.54
N VAL A 52 -7.83 6.88 -12.31
CA VAL A 52 -6.55 7.53 -12.01
C VAL A 52 -6.64 8.29 -10.67
N GLU A 53 -7.78 8.93 -10.43
CA GLU A 53 -8.07 9.75 -9.26
C GLU A 53 -8.10 8.90 -7.99
N GLU A 54 -8.80 7.77 -8.00
CA GLU A 54 -8.85 6.83 -6.88
C GLU A 54 -7.46 6.27 -6.55
N ARG A 55 -6.66 5.94 -7.57
CA ARG A 55 -5.29 5.46 -7.36
C ARG A 55 -4.39 6.54 -6.78
N LYS A 56 -4.48 7.78 -7.26
CA LYS A 56 -3.72 8.91 -6.69
C LYS A 56 -4.12 9.15 -5.23
N ALA A 57 -5.41 9.12 -4.93
CA ALA A 57 -5.92 9.27 -3.55
C ALA A 57 -5.40 8.16 -2.64
N LEU A 58 -5.39 6.90 -3.10
CA LEU A 58 -4.82 5.78 -2.36
C LEU A 58 -3.33 6.01 -2.06
N ILE A 59 -2.51 6.32 -3.07
CA ILE A 59 -1.07 6.56 -2.88
C ILE A 59 -0.83 7.72 -1.90
N LEU A 60 -1.58 8.82 -2.03
CA LEU A 60 -1.49 9.95 -1.10
C LEU A 60 -1.84 9.55 0.34
N ASN A 61 -2.86 8.71 0.54
CA ASN A 61 -3.20 8.21 1.87
C ASN A 61 -2.11 7.29 2.43
N LEU A 62 -1.54 6.39 1.61
CA LEU A 62 -0.42 5.56 2.04
C LEU A 62 0.79 6.42 2.47
N CYS A 63 1.13 7.47 1.72
CA CYS A 63 2.22 8.38 2.09
C CYS A 63 1.96 9.18 3.38
N LYS A 64 0.70 9.32 3.83
CA LYS A 64 0.38 9.99 5.11
C LYS A 64 0.63 9.09 6.31
N PHE A 65 0.38 7.78 6.18
CA PHE A 65 0.41 6.84 7.30
C PHE A 65 1.65 5.94 7.32
N PHE A 66 2.34 5.81 6.18
CA PHE A 66 3.50 4.94 6.03
C PHE A 66 4.75 5.73 5.67
N THR A 67 5.88 5.31 6.21
CA THR A 67 7.18 5.82 5.77
C THR A 67 7.57 5.14 4.46
N ILE A 68 7.83 5.95 3.42
CA ILE A 68 8.24 5.43 2.12
C ILE A 68 9.75 5.26 2.11
N ILE A 69 10.21 4.04 1.85
CA ILE A 69 11.62 3.72 1.73
C ILE A 69 11.99 3.69 0.25
N PRO A 70 12.88 4.59 -0.22
CA PRO A 70 13.41 4.48 -1.56
C PRO A 70 14.26 3.23 -1.65
N GLU A 71 14.14 2.50 -2.75
CA GLU A 71 15.18 1.53 -3.11
C GLU A 71 16.38 2.33 -3.59
N GLU A 72 17.30 2.63 -2.66
CA GLU A 72 18.65 3.05 -3.01
C GLU A 72 19.19 2.00 -3.97
N PHE A 73 19.51 2.42 -5.20
CA PHE A 73 20.17 1.56 -6.17
C PHE A 73 21.30 0.85 -5.44
N LEU A 74 21.16 -0.46 -5.26
CA LEU A 74 22.23 -1.40 -4.90
C LEU A 74 23.35 -1.19 -5.94
N ARG A 75 24.18 -0.18 -5.73
CA ARG A 75 25.51 -0.08 -6.32
C ARG A 75 26.40 -0.95 -5.44
N LEU A 76 26.28 -2.25 -5.67
CA LEU A 76 27.41 -3.16 -5.54
C LEU A 76 28.40 -2.87 -6.67
#